data_AF-A0A3M2I4G9-F1
#
_entry.id   AF-A0A3M2I4G9-F1
#
_cell.length_a   1.000
_cell.length_b   1.000
_cell.length_c   1.000
_cell.angle_alpha   90.00
_cell.angle_beta   90.00
_cell.angle_gamma   90.00
#
_symmetry.space_group_name_H-M   'P 1'
#
loop_
_entity.id
_entity.type
_entity.pdbx_description
1 polymer ?
#
loop_
_entity_poly.entity_id
_entity_poly.type
_entity_poly.pdbx_seq_one_letter_code
_entity_poly.pdbx_strand_id
1 'polypeptide(L)'
;MKRVFDEIERQASKVREHLFIRLIDETPASLVKARFRFWAPGFIHLGMTFRDVNKFIIPFDNPKDKFEAAINEHAEVDSKHWNMLLHDLGVLELDREMRLSDSIRYIWGDEYSFIREYIYSFVSRCMRCGDDVMKRAAVMESAEAGVKTFFSAVERSSDKFKKQYGQELLYFGSEHIKSETENAFTSNIFEEISLDEEKCEECLALVREHFAAVKVFLDNKYSTTMSKPELVP
;
A
#
# COMPACT_ATOMS: atom_id res chain seq x y z
N MET A 1 -16.58 -3.48 -15.69
CA MET A 1 -15.76 -3.29 -14.48
C MET A 1 -16.54 -3.43 -13.19
N LYS A 2 -17.84 -3.13 -13.12
CA LYS A 2 -18.64 -3.29 -11.89
C LYS A 2 -18.36 -4.58 -11.09
N ARG A 3 -18.44 -5.75 -11.72
CA ARG A 3 -18.14 -7.06 -11.08
C ARG A 3 -16.70 -7.17 -10.54
N VAL A 4 -15.74 -6.52 -11.19
CA VAL A 4 -14.34 -6.45 -10.74
C VAL A 4 -14.24 -5.58 -9.49
N PHE A 5 -14.87 -4.41 -9.48
CA PHE A 5 -14.87 -3.51 -8.33
C PHE A 5 -15.64 -4.08 -7.14
N ASP A 6 -16.77 -4.74 -7.37
CA ASP A 6 -17.51 -5.47 -6.34
C ASP A 6 -16.63 -6.56 -5.69
N GLU A 7 -15.82 -7.26 -6.49
CA GLU A 7 -14.86 -8.25 -5.98
C GLU A 7 -13.73 -7.60 -5.18
N ILE A 8 -13.20 -6.46 -5.61
CA ILE A 8 -12.18 -5.69 -4.87
C ILE A 8 -12.71 -5.30 -3.50
N GLU A 9 -13.89 -4.70 -3.41
CA GLU A 9 -14.47 -4.28 -2.13
C GLU A 9 -14.79 -5.47 -1.22
N ARG A 10 -15.24 -6.59 -1.81
CA ARG A 10 -15.46 -7.84 -1.06
C ARG A 10 -14.16 -8.38 -0.48
N GLN A 11 -13.06 -8.32 -1.22
CA GLN A 11 -11.75 -8.77 -0.72
C GLN A 11 -11.17 -7.79 0.30
N ALA A 12 -11.26 -6.48 0.05
CA ALA A 12 -10.85 -5.44 1.00
C ALA A 12 -11.58 -5.57 2.35
N SER A 13 -12.88 -5.87 2.33
CA SER A 13 -13.66 -6.16 3.54
C SER A 13 -13.07 -7.31 4.38
N LYS A 14 -12.59 -8.39 3.73
CA LYS A 14 -11.92 -9.49 4.44
C LYS A 14 -10.58 -9.08 5.03
N VAL A 15 -9.84 -8.20 4.33
CA VAL A 15 -8.57 -7.67 4.83
C VAL A 15 -8.79 -6.86 6.12
N ARG A 16 -9.90 -6.12 6.23
CA ARG A 16 -10.25 -5.34 7.44
C ARG A 16 -10.43 -6.23 8.68
N GLU A 17 -10.78 -7.50 8.51
CA GLU A 17 -10.96 -8.47 9.60
C GLU A 17 -9.66 -9.18 10.04
N HIS A 18 -8.55 -8.91 9.35
CA HIS A 18 -7.28 -9.60 9.57
C HIS A 18 -6.73 -9.36 11.00
N LEU A 19 -6.07 -10.36 11.59
CA LEU A 19 -5.51 -10.29 12.95
C LEU A 19 -4.52 -9.13 13.13
N PHE A 20 -3.72 -8.85 12.10
CA PHE A 20 -2.80 -7.71 12.11
C PHE A 20 -3.51 -6.36 12.27
N ILE A 21 -4.67 -6.18 11.63
CA ILE A 21 -5.45 -4.95 11.73
C ILE A 21 -5.92 -4.74 13.18
N ARG A 22 -6.41 -5.80 13.82
CA ARG A 22 -6.77 -5.78 15.26
C ARG A 22 -5.58 -5.45 16.16
N LEU A 23 -4.41 -6.05 15.89
CA LEU A 23 -3.19 -5.77 16.64
C LEU A 23 -2.79 -4.28 16.59
N ILE A 24 -2.97 -3.62 15.44
CA ILE A 24 -2.72 -2.18 15.28
C ILE A 24 -3.70 -1.38 16.15
N ASP A 25 -4.98 -1.72 16.11
CA ASP A 25 -6.02 -1.00 16.86
C ASP A 25 -5.79 -1.06 18.37
N GLU A 26 -5.37 -2.23 18.84
CA GLU A 26 -5.09 -2.51 20.24
C GLU A 26 -3.73 -1.96 20.72
N THR A 27 -2.93 -1.33 19.85
CA THR A 27 -1.63 -0.73 20.24
C THR A 27 -1.81 0.28 21.38
N PRO A 28 -1.18 0.08 22.55
CA PRO A 28 -1.14 1.09 23.61
C PRO A 28 -0.35 2.32 23.14
N ALA A 29 -0.74 3.51 23.59
CA ALA A 29 -0.06 4.75 23.22
C ALA A 29 1.45 4.70 23.54
N SER A 30 1.85 4.07 24.65
CA SER A 30 3.26 3.89 25.02
C SER A 30 4.10 3.13 23.99
N LEU A 31 3.50 2.27 23.16
CA LEU A 31 4.20 1.42 22.18
C LEU A 31 4.20 1.97 20.76
N VAL A 32 3.39 2.99 20.43
CA VAL A 32 3.21 3.45 19.04
C VAL A 32 4.51 3.94 18.41
N LYS A 33 5.34 4.71 19.12
CA LYS A 33 6.63 5.20 18.60
C LYS A 33 7.60 4.04 18.31
N ALA A 34 7.67 3.05 19.21
CA ALA A 34 8.51 1.88 19.01
C ALA A 34 8.06 1.04 17.80
N ARG A 35 6.75 0.83 17.63
CA ARG A 35 6.19 0.13 16.46
C ARG A 35 6.48 0.86 15.15
N PHE A 36 6.25 2.17 15.10
CA PHE A 36 6.55 2.94 13.90
C PHE A 36 8.04 2.92 13.55
N ARG A 37 8.92 3.07 14.54
CA ARG A 37 10.37 2.99 14.31
C ARG A 37 10.81 1.61 13.81
N PHE A 38 10.18 0.55 14.30
CA PHE A 38 10.44 -0.80 13.79
C PHE A 38 9.92 -0.97 12.36
N TRP A 39 8.71 -0.52 12.07
CA TRP A 39 8.10 -0.75 10.76
C TRP A 39 8.63 0.13 9.64
N ALA A 40 8.85 1.43 9.88
CA ALA A 40 9.07 2.43 8.85
C ALA A 40 10.25 2.12 7.91
N PRO A 41 11.43 1.65 8.38
CA PRO A 41 12.53 1.33 7.47
C PRO A 41 12.18 0.19 6.51
N GLY A 42 11.39 -0.80 6.94
CA GLY A 42 10.95 -1.91 6.09
C GLY A 42 10.07 -1.45 4.93
N PHE A 43 9.35 -0.33 5.07
CA PHE A 43 8.52 0.26 4.02
C PHE A 43 9.32 1.04 2.96
N ILE A 44 10.63 1.27 3.15
CA ILE A 44 11.45 2.03 2.17
C ILE A 44 11.41 1.35 0.80
N HIS A 45 11.64 0.04 0.72
CA HIS A 45 11.62 -0.64 -0.56
C HIS A 45 10.22 -0.65 -1.20
N LEU A 46 9.17 -0.78 -0.37
CA LEU A 46 7.78 -0.71 -0.84
C LEU A 46 7.47 0.66 -1.43
N GLY A 47 7.69 1.74 -0.68
CA GLY A 47 7.37 3.10 -1.12
C GLY A 47 8.18 3.54 -2.35
N MET A 48 9.48 3.22 -2.39
CA MET A 48 10.33 3.57 -3.53
C MET A 48 9.99 2.78 -4.78
N THR A 49 9.68 1.49 -4.65
CA THR A 49 9.28 0.67 -5.81
C THR A 49 7.88 1.04 -6.28
N PHE A 50 6.95 1.38 -5.38
CA PHE A 50 5.62 1.84 -5.74
C PHE A 50 5.67 3.16 -6.53
N ARG A 51 6.56 4.09 -6.14
CA ARG A 51 6.90 5.27 -6.96
C ARG A 51 7.33 4.87 -8.37
N ASP A 52 8.27 3.94 -8.49
CA ASP A 52 8.82 3.55 -9.79
C ASP A 52 7.80 2.84 -10.67
N VAL A 53 6.95 1.98 -10.11
CA VAL A 53 5.85 1.33 -10.84
C VAL A 53 4.89 2.38 -11.39
N ASN A 54 4.49 3.34 -10.56
CA ASN A 54 3.59 4.43 -10.94
C ASN A 54 4.23 5.45 -11.90
N LYS A 55 5.55 5.49 -12.01
CA LYS A 55 6.25 6.37 -12.95
C LYS A 55 6.60 5.72 -14.27
N PHE A 56 6.94 4.42 -14.27
CA PHE A 56 7.60 3.77 -15.39
C PHE A 56 6.82 2.58 -15.98
N ILE A 57 5.86 2.01 -15.26
CA ILE A 57 5.16 0.77 -15.69
C ILE A 57 3.69 1.02 -15.95
N ILE A 58 3.01 1.70 -15.02
CA ILE A 58 1.58 1.95 -15.10
C ILE A 58 1.18 3.00 -16.14
N PRO A 59 1.92 4.13 -16.31
CA PRO A 59 1.51 5.15 -17.27
C PRO A 59 1.54 4.66 -18.72
N PHE A 60 0.69 5.25 -19.53
CA PHE A 60 0.72 5.18 -20.99
C PHE A 60 1.52 6.38 -21.53
N ASP A 61 2.53 6.14 -22.36
CA ASP A 61 3.35 7.22 -22.95
C ASP A 61 2.53 8.21 -23.78
N ASN A 62 1.51 7.70 -24.48
CA ASN A 62 0.63 8.47 -25.35
C ASN A 62 -0.83 8.04 -25.08
N PRO A 63 -1.49 8.57 -24.03
CA PRO A 63 -2.85 8.18 -23.69
C PRO A 63 -3.82 8.53 -24.82
N LYS A 64 -4.58 7.54 -25.29
CA LYS A 64 -5.45 7.64 -26.48
C LYS A 64 -6.88 8.01 -26.16
N ASP A 65 -7.30 7.76 -24.93
CA ASP A 65 -8.66 8.02 -24.48
C ASP A 65 -8.69 8.51 -23.02
N LYS A 66 -9.90 8.79 -22.55
CA LYS A 66 -10.13 9.28 -21.17
C LYS A 66 -9.77 8.24 -20.10
N PHE A 67 -9.74 6.95 -20.44
CA PHE A 67 -9.45 5.88 -19.48
C PHE A 67 -7.94 5.76 -19.26
N GLU A 68 -7.16 5.74 -20.34
CA GLU A 68 -5.71 5.78 -20.26
C GLU A 68 -5.22 7.08 -19.60
N ALA A 69 -5.86 8.22 -19.89
CA ALA A 69 -5.55 9.49 -19.24
C ALA A 69 -5.83 9.46 -17.72
N ALA A 70 -6.96 8.87 -17.29
CA ALA A 70 -7.29 8.74 -15.87
C ALA A 70 -6.28 7.84 -15.12
N ILE A 71 -5.81 6.77 -15.76
CA ILE A 71 -4.73 5.92 -15.22
C ILE A 71 -3.45 6.73 -15.00
N ASN A 72 -3.05 7.54 -15.99
CA ASN A 72 -1.85 8.38 -15.87
C ASN A 72 -1.96 9.42 -14.75
N GLU A 73 -3.10 10.10 -14.64
CA GLU A 73 -3.33 11.11 -13.61
C GLU A 73 -3.22 10.51 -12.21
N HIS A 74 -3.86 9.36 -11.99
CA HIS A 74 -3.80 8.67 -10.71
C HIS A 74 -2.38 8.17 -10.40
N ALA A 75 -1.70 7.57 -11.36
CA ALA A 75 -0.33 7.11 -11.19
C ALA A 75 0.64 8.26 -10.85
N GLU A 76 0.46 9.44 -11.45
CA GLU A 76 1.26 10.62 -11.12
C GLU A 76 1.10 11.07 -9.67
N VAL A 77 -0.12 10.97 -9.10
CA VAL A 77 -0.36 11.26 -7.68
C VAL A 77 0.36 10.24 -6.79
N ASP A 78 0.13 8.95 -7.03
CA ASP A 78 0.72 7.86 -6.23
C ASP A 78 2.25 7.84 -6.29
N SER A 79 2.83 8.31 -7.40
CA SER A 79 4.28 8.43 -7.54
C SER A 79 4.92 9.39 -6.53
N LYS A 80 4.13 10.18 -5.80
CA LYS A 80 4.62 11.21 -4.87
C LYS A 80 4.55 10.79 -3.40
N HIS A 81 3.86 9.70 -3.06
CA HIS A 81 3.63 9.31 -1.67
C HIS A 81 4.89 8.95 -0.88
N TRP A 82 5.96 8.52 -1.56
CA TRP A 82 7.26 8.25 -0.93
C TRP A 82 7.84 9.45 -0.16
N ASN A 83 7.47 10.69 -0.54
CA ASN A 83 7.89 11.89 0.19
C ASN A 83 7.34 11.91 1.63
N MET A 84 6.12 11.42 1.83
CA MET A 84 5.53 11.27 3.16
C MET A 84 6.32 10.26 4.00
N LEU A 85 6.80 9.17 3.37
CA LEU A 85 7.61 8.19 4.09
C LEU A 85 8.94 8.79 4.56
N LEU A 86 9.60 9.58 3.71
CA LEU A 86 10.82 10.29 4.11
C LEU A 86 10.58 11.25 5.27
N HIS A 87 9.47 11.98 5.25
CA HIS A 87 9.07 12.83 6.37
C HIS A 87 8.94 12.00 7.66
N ASP A 88 8.26 10.86 7.60
CA ASP A 88 8.04 10.00 8.77
C ASP A 88 9.35 9.43 9.32
N LEU A 89 10.30 9.04 8.46
CA LEU A 89 11.64 8.60 8.90
C LEU A 89 12.36 9.71 9.70
N GLY A 90 12.23 10.96 9.28
CA GLY A 90 12.76 12.12 9.98
C GLY A 90 12.07 12.37 11.33
N VAL A 91 10.73 12.35 11.36
CA VAL A 91 9.94 12.50 12.60
C VAL A 91 10.23 11.39 13.61
N LEU A 92 10.48 10.17 13.13
CA LEU A 92 10.83 9.02 13.95
C LEU A 92 12.31 9.00 14.37
N GLU A 93 13.08 10.03 14.01
CA GLU A 93 14.49 10.25 14.38
C GLU A 93 15.45 9.17 13.82
N LEU A 94 15.07 8.49 12.74
CA LEU A 94 15.83 7.34 12.21
C LEU A 94 17.05 7.76 11.37
N ASP A 95 17.05 8.96 10.79
CA ASP A 95 18.12 9.46 9.91
C ASP A 95 19.50 9.47 10.57
N ARG A 96 19.54 9.65 11.90
CA ARG A 96 20.80 9.83 12.66
C ARG A 96 21.25 8.56 13.38
N GLU A 97 20.39 7.55 13.46
CA GLU A 97 20.62 6.38 14.30
C GLU A 97 21.18 5.17 13.55
N MET A 98 20.96 5.11 12.23
CA MET A 98 21.35 3.97 11.42
C MET A 98 22.43 4.34 10.41
N ARG A 99 23.55 3.62 10.41
CA ARG A 99 24.55 3.77 9.33
C ARG A 99 23.90 3.36 8.02
N LEU A 100 24.30 3.99 6.92
CA LEU A 100 23.79 3.66 5.59
C LEU A 100 23.97 2.16 5.24
N SER A 101 25.09 1.54 5.64
CA SER A 101 25.27 0.10 5.44
C SER A 101 24.27 -0.75 6.24
N ASP A 102 23.88 -0.29 7.42
CA ASP A 102 22.96 -1.00 8.29
C ASP A 102 21.52 -0.82 7.81
N SER A 103 21.17 0.32 7.23
CA SER A 103 19.86 0.50 6.60
C SER A 103 19.69 -0.37 5.38
N ILE A 104 20.72 -0.53 4.54
CA ILE A 104 20.68 -1.48 3.43
C ILE A 104 20.49 -2.92 3.96
N ARG A 105 21.26 -3.33 4.99
CA ARG A 105 21.09 -4.66 5.60
C ARG A 105 19.70 -4.86 6.19
N TYR A 106 19.10 -3.81 6.75
CA TYR A 106 17.76 -3.86 7.30
C TYR A 106 16.72 -4.06 6.20
N ILE A 107 16.76 -3.20 5.17
CA ILE A 107 15.80 -3.21 4.04
C ILE A 107 15.90 -4.52 3.24
N TRP A 108 17.12 -5.03 3.02
CA TRP A 108 17.37 -6.27 2.27
C TRP A 108 17.49 -7.51 3.16
N GLY A 109 17.35 -7.39 4.48
CA GLY A 109 17.39 -8.51 5.40
C GLY A 109 16.18 -9.45 5.24
N ASP A 110 16.34 -10.68 5.70
CA ASP A 110 15.29 -11.72 5.56
C ASP A 110 14.07 -11.44 6.43
N GLU A 111 14.23 -10.72 7.55
CA GLU A 111 13.14 -10.30 8.44
C GLU A 111 12.04 -9.51 7.72
N TYR A 112 12.40 -8.79 6.65
CA TYR A 112 11.47 -7.98 5.85
C TYR A 112 11.35 -8.45 4.40
N SER A 113 11.80 -9.67 4.09
CA SER A 113 11.71 -10.28 2.76
C SER A 113 10.29 -10.26 2.21
N PHE A 114 9.28 -10.54 3.04
CA PHE A 114 7.86 -10.54 2.65
C PHE A 114 7.37 -9.20 2.07
N ILE A 115 7.97 -8.07 2.47
CA ILE A 115 7.64 -6.75 1.89
C ILE A 115 8.17 -6.67 0.46
N ARG A 116 9.39 -7.18 0.23
CA ARG A 116 10.00 -7.23 -1.10
C ARG A 116 9.27 -8.20 -2.02
N GLU A 117 8.94 -9.38 -1.51
CA GLU A 117 8.15 -10.38 -2.25
C GLU A 117 6.77 -9.82 -2.64
N TYR A 118 6.09 -9.13 -1.72
CA TYR A 118 4.84 -8.45 -2.00
C TYR A 118 4.99 -7.44 -3.15
N ILE A 119 5.95 -6.52 -3.07
CA ILE A 119 6.08 -5.46 -4.09
C ILE A 119 6.59 -6.01 -5.43
N TYR A 120 7.45 -7.05 -5.45
CA TYR A 120 7.82 -7.75 -6.69
C TYR A 120 6.63 -8.46 -7.33
N SER A 121 5.77 -9.07 -6.51
CA SER A 121 4.54 -9.66 -7.03
C SER A 121 3.62 -8.60 -7.66
N PHE A 122 3.58 -7.38 -7.09
CA PHE A 122 2.83 -6.27 -7.66
C PHE A 122 3.42 -5.78 -8.98
N VAL A 123 4.74 -5.57 -9.05
CA VAL A 123 5.45 -5.24 -10.30
C VAL A 123 5.12 -6.25 -11.39
N SER A 124 5.19 -7.55 -11.09
CA SER A 124 4.87 -8.63 -12.03
C SER A 124 3.42 -8.56 -12.52
N ARG A 125 2.45 -8.29 -11.64
CA ARG A 125 1.05 -8.08 -12.03
C ARG A 125 0.88 -6.88 -12.95
N CYS A 126 1.50 -5.73 -12.63
CA CYS A 126 1.45 -4.54 -13.48
C CYS A 126 2.03 -4.82 -14.87
N MET A 127 3.17 -5.50 -14.96
CA MET A 127 3.79 -5.85 -16.24
C MET A 127 2.91 -6.79 -17.09
N ARG A 128 2.20 -7.73 -16.46
CA ARG A 128 1.27 -8.65 -17.14
C ARG A 128 0.04 -7.96 -17.72
N CYS A 129 -0.26 -6.72 -17.34
CA CYS A 129 -1.35 -5.96 -17.94
C CYS A 129 -1.07 -5.59 -19.40
N GLY A 130 0.20 -5.47 -19.80
CA GLY A 130 0.55 -4.91 -21.11
C GLY A 130 -0.11 -3.54 -21.31
N ASP A 131 -0.64 -3.29 -22.51
CA ASP A 131 -1.36 -2.05 -22.84
C ASP A 131 -2.87 -2.11 -22.54
N ASP A 132 -3.33 -3.10 -21.78
CA ASP A 132 -4.75 -3.26 -21.44
C ASP A 132 -5.16 -2.34 -20.28
N VAL A 133 -5.88 -1.27 -20.61
CA VAL A 133 -6.34 -0.26 -19.64
C VAL A 133 -7.28 -0.85 -18.57
N MET A 134 -8.07 -1.88 -18.87
CA MET A 134 -8.98 -2.49 -17.90
C MET A 134 -8.21 -3.35 -16.89
N LYS A 135 -7.17 -4.05 -17.33
CA LYS A 135 -6.27 -4.79 -16.43
C LYS A 135 -5.47 -3.84 -15.54
N ARG A 136 -4.95 -2.72 -16.09
CA ARG A 136 -4.24 -1.70 -15.29
C ARG A 136 -5.16 -1.10 -14.22
N ALA A 137 -6.39 -0.73 -14.60
CA ALA A 137 -7.41 -0.25 -13.65
C ALA A 137 -7.68 -1.27 -12.54
N ALA A 138 -7.88 -2.55 -12.88
CA ALA A 138 -8.12 -3.59 -11.88
C ALA A 138 -6.95 -3.76 -10.90
N VAL A 139 -5.70 -3.72 -11.39
CA VAL A 139 -4.49 -3.86 -10.55
C VAL A 139 -4.27 -2.66 -9.64
N MET A 140 -4.48 -1.44 -10.15
CA MET A 140 -4.35 -0.20 -9.39
C MET A 140 -5.39 -0.12 -8.28
N GLU A 141 -6.66 -0.28 -8.63
CA GLU A 141 -7.77 -0.24 -7.66
C GLU A 141 -7.61 -1.32 -6.58
N SER A 142 -7.13 -2.52 -6.95
CA SER A 142 -6.85 -3.58 -5.97
C SER A 142 -5.76 -3.17 -4.99
N ALA A 143 -4.71 -2.51 -5.48
CA ALA A 143 -3.60 -2.04 -4.66
C ALA A 143 -4.04 -0.92 -3.72
N GLU A 144 -4.76 0.08 -4.23
CA GLU A 144 -5.30 1.17 -3.42
C GLU A 144 -6.26 0.62 -2.34
N ALA A 145 -7.22 -0.23 -2.70
CA ALA A 145 -8.16 -0.80 -1.73
C ALA A 145 -7.47 -1.65 -0.63
N GLY A 146 -6.44 -2.41 -1.01
CA GLY A 146 -5.62 -3.18 -0.06
C GLY A 146 -4.81 -2.27 0.89
N VAL A 147 -4.18 -1.24 0.33
CA VAL A 147 -3.34 -0.25 1.04
C VAL A 147 -4.21 0.61 1.97
N LYS A 148 -5.31 1.17 1.47
CA LYS A 148 -6.29 1.95 2.24
C LYS A 148 -6.78 1.19 3.46
N THR A 149 -7.02 -0.12 3.33
CA THR A 149 -7.42 -0.96 4.47
C THR A 149 -6.35 -1.01 5.56
N PHE A 150 -5.08 -1.18 5.18
CA PHE A 150 -3.96 -1.16 6.12
C PHE A 150 -3.78 0.23 6.73
N PHE A 151 -3.72 1.29 5.92
CA PHE A 151 -3.45 2.64 6.41
C PHE A 151 -4.60 3.19 7.27
N SER A 152 -5.86 2.85 6.97
CA SER A 152 -7.01 3.21 7.83
C SER A 152 -6.89 2.63 9.25
N ALA A 153 -6.25 1.47 9.42
CA ALA A 153 -5.97 0.91 10.74
C ALA A 153 -4.80 1.65 11.41
N VAL A 154 -3.75 1.94 10.63
CA VAL A 154 -2.55 2.60 11.13
C VAL A 154 -2.77 4.06 11.50
N GLU A 155 -3.68 4.77 10.84
CA GLU A 155 -4.07 6.15 11.14
C GLU A 155 -4.46 6.31 12.61
N ARG A 156 -5.22 5.36 13.18
CA ARG A 156 -5.59 5.39 14.61
C ARG A 156 -4.37 5.30 15.54
N SER A 157 -3.33 4.57 15.12
CA SER A 157 -2.06 4.53 15.87
C SER A 157 -1.24 5.81 15.67
N SER A 158 -1.31 6.43 14.49
CA SER A 158 -0.71 7.74 14.22
C SER A 158 -1.38 8.84 15.06
N ASP A 159 -2.69 8.81 15.26
CA ASP A 159 -3.41 9.72 16.16
C ASP A 159 -2.93 9.61 17.62
N LYS A 160 -2.71 8.37 18.09
CA LYS A 160 -2.14 8.13 19.42
C LYS A 160 -0.71 8.70 19.50
N PHE A 161 0.10 8.51 18.45
CA PHE A 161 1.43 9.11 18.35
C PHE A 161 1.37 10.64 18.42
N LYS A 162 0.50 11.28 17.62
CA LYS A 162 0.31 12.74 17.61
C LYS A 162 -0.10 13.28 18.96
N LYS A 163 -1.05 12.64 19.64
CA LYS A 163 -1.49 13.03 20.99
C LYS A 163 -0.38 12.91 22.04
N GLN A 164 0.47 11.89 21.93
CA GLN A 164 1.51 11.64 22.93
C GLN A 164 2.78 12.47 22.70
N TYR A 165 3.19 12.68 21.46
CA TYR A 165 4.48 13.28 21.12
C TYR A 165 4.37 14.68 20.49
N GLY A 166 3.17 15.14 20.13
CA GLY A 166 2.96 16.44 19.50
C GLY A 166 3.50 16.54 18.07
N GLN A 167 3.87 15.42 17.47
CA GLN A 167 4.40 15.31 16.11
C GLN A 167 3.45 14.50 15.23
N GLU A 168 3.40 14.80 13.94
CA GLU A 168 2.51 14.15 12.99
C GLU A 168 3.30 13.22 12.07
N LEU A 169 2.73 12.05 11.77
CA LEU A 169 3.21 11.18 10.70
C LEU A 169 2.30 11.38 9.50
N LEU A 170 2.86 11.53 8.31
CA LEU A 170 2.14 11.77 7.06
C LEU A 170 1.90 10.46 6.31
N TYR A 171 2.90 9.58 6.20
CA TYR A 171 2.75 8.32 5.46
C TYR A 171 1.89 7.33 6.24
N PHE A 172 2.10 7.24 7.55
CA PHE A 172 1.30 6.41 8.43
C PHE A 172 0.08 7.13 9.03
N GLY A 173 -0.12 8.41 8.71
CA GLY A 173 -1.24 9.21 9.20
C GLY A 173 -2.33 9.48 8.18
N SER A 174 -3.17 10.45 8.51
CA SER A 174 -4.38 10.79 7.77
C SER A 174 -4.10 11.38 6.38
N GLU A 175 -2.95 12.03 6.18
CA GLU A 175 -2.61 12.67 4.89
C GLU A 175 -2.51 11.65 3.75
N HIS A 176 -2.00 10.44 4.02
CA HIS A 176 -1.95 9.37 3.02
C HIS A 176 -3.36 8.97 2.56
N ILE A 177 -4.25 8.66 3.50
CA ILE A 177 -5.64 8.25 3.21
C ILE A 177 -6.42 9.38 2.55
N LYS A 178 -6.18 10.61 2.99
CA LYS A 178 -6.79 11.81 2.41
C LYS A 178 -6.35 11.96 0.96
N SER A 179 -5.06 11.82 0.65
CA SER A 179 -4.56 11.83 -0.72
C SER A 179 -5.22 10.74 -1.57
N GLU A 180 -5.33 9.51 -1.06
CA GLU A 180 -6.03 8.42 -1.76
C GLU A 180 -7.51 8.76 -1.98
N THR A 181 -8.19 9.37 -1.01
CA THR A 181 -9.63 9.66 -1.11
C THR A 181 -9.92 10.86 -2.02
N GLU A 182 -9.11 11.92 -1.96
CA GLU A 182 -9.26 13.13 -2.80
C GLU A 182 -8.87 12.88 -4.26
N ASN A 183 -7.95 11.94 -4.49
CA ASN A 183 -7.50 11.53 -5.82
C ASN A 183 -7.97 10.12 -6.15
N ALA A 184 -9.03 9.67 -5.47
CA ALA A 184 -9.59 8.35 -5.65
C ALA A 184 -9.79 8.12 -7.14
N PHE A 185 -9.34 6.96 -7.61
CA PHE A 185 -9.53 6.55 -8.97
C PHE A 185 -10.98 6.84 -9.35
N THR A 186 -11.23 7.61 -10.41
CA THR A 186 -12.57 8.10 -10.78
C THR A 186 -13.45 6.92 -11.19
N SER A 187 -13.88 6.11 -10.23
CA SER A 187 -14.48 4.79 -10.41
C SER A 187 -15.72 4.88 -11.29
N ASN A 188 -16.41 6.02 -11.23
CA ASN A 188 -17.56 6.36 -12.05
C ASN A 188 -17.33 6.15 -13.57
N ILE A 189 -16.15 6.48 -14.12
CA ILE A 189 -15.97 6.34 -15.59
C ILE A 189 -15.74 4.88 -16.00
N PHE A 190 -15.15 4.06 -15.14
CA PHE A 190 -14.86 2.65 -15.41
C PHE A 190 -16.04 1.75 -15.07
N GLU A 191 -16.83 2.08 -14.05
CA GLU A 191 -17.96 1.29 -13.55
C GLU A 191 -18.96 0.91 -14.64
N GLU A 192 -19.28 1.87 -15.52
CA GLU A 192 -20.23 1.72 -16.62
C GLU A 192 -19.73 0.82 -17.76
N ILE A 193 -18.43 0.50 -17.79
CA ILE A 193 -17.83 -0.32 -18.84
C ILE A 193 -18.27 -1.77 -18.67
N SER A 194 -18.94 -2.30 -19.67
CA SER A 194 -19.23 -3.73 -19.77
C SER A 194 -18.02 -4.47 -20.34
N LEU A 195 -17.60 -5.53 -19.66
CA LEU A 195 -16.56 -6.43 -20.15
C LEU A 195 -17.20 -7.70 -20.69
N ASP A 196 -16.59 -8.31 -21.71
CA ASP A 196 -16.88 -9.70 -22.01
C ASP A 196 -16.39 -10.62 -20.87
N GLU A 197 -16.85 -11.87 -20.87
CA GLU A 197 -16.58 -12.80 -19.76
C GLU A 197 -15.09 -13.16 -19.65
N GLU A 198 -14.38 -13.25 -20.78
CA GLU A 198 -12.95 -13.57 -20.80
C GLU A 198 -12.15 -12.43 -20.13
N LYS A 199 -12.36 -11.19 -20.56
CA LYS A 199 -11.72 -10.00 -19.99
C LYS A 199 -12.06 -9.81 -18.52
N CYS A 200 -13.32 -10.06 -18.16
CA CYS A 200 -13.78 -9.98 -16.78
C CYS A 200 -13.01 -10.97 -15.89
N GLU A 201 -12.88 -12.24 -16.32
CA GLU A 201 -12.14 -13.25 -15.56
C GLU A 201 -10.64 -12.98 -15.50
N GLU A 202 -10.02 -12.42 -16.55
CA GLU A 202 -8.64 -11.96 -16.49
C GLU A 202 -8.42 -10.88 -15.42
N CYS A 203 -9.29 -9.87 -15.36
CA CYS A 203 -9.23 -8.83 -14.34
C CYS A 203 -9.47 -9.41 -12.93
N LEU A 204 -10.47 -10.28 -12.77
CA LEU A 204 -10.76 -10.93 -11.49
C LEU A 204 -9.60 -11.81 -11.02
N ALA A 205 -8.88 -12.47 -11.93
CA ALA A 205 -7.67 -13.21 -11.58
C ALA A 205 -6.59 -12.29 -10.99
N LEU A 206 -6.34 -11.13 -11.59
CA LEU A 206 -5.40 -10.14 -11.08
C LEU A 206 -5.79 -9.62 -9.68
N VAL A 207 -7.08 -9.33 -9.47
CA VAL A 207 -7.63 -8.94 -8.16
C VAL A 207 -7.37 -10.04 -7.12
N ARG A 208 -7.76 -11.29 -7.42
CA ARG A 208 -7.60 -12.43 -6.51
C ARG A 208 -6.14 -12.68 -6.16
N GLU A 209 -5.25 -12.62 -7.14
CA GLU A 209 -3.80 -12.73 -6.93
C GLU A 209 -3.27 -11.61 -6.03
N HIS A 210 -3.72 -10.36 -6.24
CA HIS A 210 -3.32 -9.23 -5.40
C HIS A 210 -3.71 -9.45 -3.94
N PHE A 211 -4.98 -9.76 -3.67
CA PHE A 211 -5.45 -9.94 -2.29
C PHE A 211 -4.90 -11.19 -1.61
N ALA A 212 -4.56 -12.25 -2.37
CA ALA A 212 -3.78 -13.36 -1.84
C ALA A 212 -2.39 -12.90 -1.35
N ALA A 213 -1.71 -12.05 -2.12
CA ALA A 213 -0.43 -11.46 -1.71
C ALA A 213 -0.58 -10.52 -0.50
N VAL A 214 -1.65 -9.72 -0.43
CA VAL A 214 -1.95 -8.87 0.75
C VAL A 214 -2.13 -9.71 2.00
N LYS A 215 -2.85 -10.84 1.92
CA LYS A 215 -3.02 -11.74 3.06
C LYS A 215 -1.66 -12.26 3.55
N VAL A 216 -0.81 -12.75 2.65
CA VAL A 216 0.55 -13.22 3.00
C VAL A 216 1.38 -12.11 3.62
N PHE A 217 1.31 -10.90 3.06
CA PHE A 217 1.98 -9.72 3.61
C PHE A 217 1.53 -9.44 5.06
N LEU A 218 0.22 -9.45 5.34
CA LEU A 218 -0.31 -9.19 6.67
C LEU A 218 -0.03 -10.31 7.67
N ASP A 219 -0.09 -11.57 7.24
CA ASP A 219 0.29 -12.73 8.05
C ASP A 219 1.75 -12.59 8.52
N ASN A 220 2.68 -12.30 7.59
CA ASN A 220 4.09 -12.10 7.92
C ASN A 220 4.33 -10.84 8.75
N LYS A 221 3.61 -9.74 8.47
CA LYS A 221 3.71 -8.50 9.27
C LYS A 221 3.28 -8.73 10.70
N TYR A 222 2.22 -9.52 10.91
CA TYR A 222 1.77 -9.95 12.23
C TYR A 222 2.84 -10.79 12.93
N SER A 223 3.30 -11.88 12.31
CA SER A 223 4.32 -12.76 12.89
C SER A 223 5.61 -12.00 13.24
N THR A 224 6.08 -11.13 12.34
CA THR A 224 7.29 -10.31 12.56
C THR A 224 7.10 -9.36 13.74
N THR A 225 5.95 -8.69 13.85
CA THR A 225 5.66 -7.79 14.98
C THR A 225 5.55 -8.56 16.30
N MET A 226 4.85 -9.70 16.31
CA MET A 226 4.68 -10.53 17.50
C MET A 226 5.99 -11.19 17.97
N SER A 227 6.98 -11.32 17.09
CA SER A 227 8.31 -11.83 17.45
C SER A 227 9.16 -10.86 18.27
N LYS A 228 8.71 -9.61 18.45
CA LYS A 228 9.40 -8.55 19.20
C LYS A 228 8.67 -8.27 20.50
N PRO A 229 9.12 -8.81 21.65
CA PRO A 229 8.45 -8.62 22.94
C PRO A 229 8.23 -7.15 23.31
N GLU A 230 9.15 -6.27 22.90
CA GLU A 230 9.11 -4.83 23.13
C GLU A 230 8.03 -4.09 22.33
N LEU A 231 7.38 -4.77 21.37
CA LEU A 231 6.34 -4.20 20.52
C LEU A 231 4.94 -4.75 20.81
N VAL A 232 4.80 -5.77 21.66
CA VAL A 232 3.51 -6.40 21.98
C VAL A 232 2.90 -5.75 23.23
N PRO A 233 1.56 -5.56 23.31
CA PRO A 233 0.91 -4.97 24.47
C PRO A 233 1.11 -5.77 25.76
#